data_AF-A0A842EYE7-F1
#
_entry.id   AF-A0A842EYE7-F1
#
_cell.length_a   1.000
_cell.length_b   1.000
_cell.length_c   1.000
_cell.angle_alpha   90.00
_cell.angle_beta   90.00
_cell.angle_gamma   90.00
#
_symmetry.space_group_name_H-M   'P 1'
#
loop_
_entity.id
_entity.type
_entity.pdbx_description
1 polymer ?
#
loop_
_entity_poly.entity_id
_entity_poly.type
_entity_poly.pdbx_seq_one_letter_code
_entity_poly.pdbx_strand_id
1 'polypeptide(L)'
;MSKDNFVFRLEECRLIQHSTVMEALSNVSLKELFSVKRKSGLAPKDFLKAGCSERDILFASENKDIWLSLARSEWKHTKTKYTEKKKPCDLCNTPHKVMCYVTNDKNGNILNVGGTCVGIFGDEVSRRHLNGVKSEKELNNLAKIQKAIPKIKSLSSKWSKFADEIYIIPPNRLMNQYLAIGDQIEETLKRGIKNSDNKSEIEKLQELINKGNTLKDKMNKFSEENSCVDFILNRDLLEEMRRVQPVEYVEIKNKIVDENSSRVSWATAHRIKAHSFLENFKEAFNSKNIGINIVELRGGKYIIQFDDIRTLYFQISTKSFILNCGDIVFNHEDTPTQIERIEGMVEYLDIFGGPSQDKAIELISNASEQQLKYKRYNPRKDFDLNGQIKQELSQLRGYKTMKNEVTDTWAELDRLNYEAQKIARINNKHLNQDASKDSNLLSMLSSKPNKILIFNTSMVIVHLRKIREIYHKIGSLEVAQDIEILERNIDFMNKSSSAAYQKIRATTVFKSDAEIAKDEERLKDSIINFDKYNGTTIDFIDSDNNMIVSVEKGLLCQHGTPLIFSKYVNKKVSLDRLNRFLEGVKKITKEQYRKNILISIESSRLEI
;
A
#
# COMPACT_ATOMS: atom_id res chain seq x y z
N MET A 1 6.64 -13.45 25.28
CA MET A 1 7.14 -13.70 26.66
C MET A 1 8.56 -14.25 26.54
N SER A 2 9.56 -13.42 26.84
CA SER A 2 10.97 -13.81 26.78
C SER A 2 11.25 -14.90 27.82
N LYS A 3 12.00 -15.94 27.47
CA LYS A 3 12.63 -16.81 28.47
C LYS A 3 13.43 -15.90 29.41
N ASP A 4 13.07 -15.85 30.68
CA ASP A 4 13.72 -14.99 31.67
C ASP A 4 15.23 -15.27 31.68
N ASN A 5 16.02 -14.27 31.30
CA ASN A 5 17.48 -14.37 31.18
C ASN A 5 18.10 -14.20 32.57
N PHE A 6 18.02 -15.25 33.39
CA PHE A 6 18.62 -15.27 34.73
C PHE A 6 20.12 -15.54 34.64
N VAL A 7 20.93 -14.77 35.39
CA VAL A 7 22.34 -15.07 35.64
C VAL A 7 22.43 -16.30 36.54
N PHE A 8 21.65 -16.34 37.63
CA PHE A 8 21.49 -17.52 38.49
C PHE A 8 20.01 -17.86 38.66
N ARG A 9 19.67 -19.13 38.54
CA ARG A 9 18.33 -19.63 38.89
C ARG A 9 18.15 -19.64 40.41
N LEU A 10 16.90 -19.67 40.88
CA LEU A 10 16.61 -19.60 42.32
C LEU A 10 17.36 -20.68 43.11
N GLU A 11 17.32 -21.90 42.58
CA GLU A 11 17.91 -23.06 43.18
C GLU A 11 19.45 -23.03 43.18
N GLU A 12 20.06 -22.37 42.20
CA GLU A 12 21.51 -22.11 42.13
C GLU A 12 21.92 -21.05 43.17
N CYS A 13 21.14 -19.97 43.29
CA CYS A 13 21.37 -18.94 44.30
C CYS A 13 21.34 -19.54 45.71
N ARG A 14 20.33 -20.35 46.01
CA ARG A 14 20.17 -20.93 47.34
C ARG A 14 21.24 -21.96 47.67
N LEU A 15 21.70 -22.71 46.67
CA LEU A 15 22.84 -23.61 46.87
C LEU A 15 24.08 -22.84 47.32
N ILE A 16 24.37 -21.72 46.66
CA ILE A 16 25.48 -20.83 47.02
C ILE A 16 25.25 -20.22 48.40
N GLN A 17 24.04 -19.72 48.70
CA GLN A 17 23.67 -19.13 50.00
C GLN A 17 23.92 -20.05 51.20
N HIS A 18 23.70 -21.35 51.03
CA HIS A 18 23.86 -22.33 52.09
C HIS A 18 25.26 -22.95 52.14
N SER A 19 26.15 -22.58 51.22
CA SER A 19 27.54 -23.05 51.13
C SER A 19 28.54 -22.07 51.76
N THR A 20 29.77 -22.54 51.99
CA THR A 20 30.88 -21.68 52.45
C THR A 20 31.48 -20.79 51.35
N VAL A 21 31.06 -20.98 50.08
CA VAL A 21 31.53 -20.16 48.96
C VAL A 21 31.29 -18.66 49.18
N MET A 22 30.20 -18.29 49.86
CA MET A 22 29.88 -16.90 50.19
C MET A 22 30.84 -16.27 51.21
N GLU A 23 31.50 -17.07 52.03
CA GLU A 23 32.47 -16.60 53.02
C GLU A 23 33.79 -16.21 52.33
N ALA A 24 34.11 -16.86 51.21
CA ALA A 24 35.32 -16.63 50.40
C ALA A 24 35.21 -15.47 49.40
N LEU A 25 34.01 -14.89 49.19
CA LEU A 25 33.84 -13.75 48.29
C LEU A 25 34.34 -12.45 48.94
N SER A 26 35.29 -11.78 48.29
CA SER A 26 35.83 -10.48 48.70
C SER A 26 34.92 -9.29 48.34
N ASN A 27 34.00 -9.47 47.38
CA ASN A 27 33.09 -8.42 46.94
C ASN A 27 31.86 -8.31 47.87
N VAL A 28 31.80 -7.21 48.62
CA VAL A 28 30.77 -6.94 49.64
C VAL A 28 29.36 -6.87 49.03
N SER A 29 29.20 -6.20 47.88
CA SER A 29 27.90 -6.02 47.22
C SER A 29 27.32 -7.34 46.70
N LEU A 30 28.16 -8.21 46.15
CA LEU A 30 27.75 -9.56 45.78
C LEU A 30 27.39 -10.38 47.02
N LYS A 31 28.18 -10.25 48.11
CA LYS A 31 27.90 -10.96 49.36
C LYS A 31 26.53 -10.61 49.91
N GLU A 32 26.21 -9.33 50.00
CA GLU A 32 24.91 -8.82 50.44
C GLU A 32 23.78 -9.26 49.50
N LEU A 33 23.96 -9.16 48.18
CA LEU A 33 22.96 -9.57 47.19
C LEU A 33 22.54 -11.04 47.33
N PHE A 34 23.54 -11.91 47.55
CA PHE A 34 23.29 -13.32 47.79
C PHE A 34 22.81 -13.58 49.21
N SER A 35 23.07 -12.77 50.24
CA SER A 35 22.51 -13.00 51.59
C SER A 35 20.99 -12.79 51.68
N VAL A 36 20.35 -12.13 50.71
CA VAL A 36 18.90 -11.88 50.72
C VAL A 36 18.10 -13.17 50.51
N LYS A 37 17.06 -13.41 51.32
CA LYS A 37 16.12 -14.52 51.13
C LYS A 37 15.22 -14.27 49.90
N ARG A 38 15.45 -14.99 48.80
CA ARG A 38 14.76 -14.77 47.51
C ARG A 38 13.63 -15.77 47.23
N LYS A 39 12.62 -15.32 46.47
CA LYS A 39 11.55 -16.14 45.88
C LYS A 39 11.76 -16.46 44.39
N SER A 40 12.74 -15.84 43.75
CA SER A 40 13.09 -16.00 42.32
C SER A 40 14.61 -16.00 42.12
N GLY A 41 15.07 -16.38 40.93
CA GLY A 41 16.47 -16.27 40.52
C GLY A 41 16.98 -14.83 40.45
N LEU A 42 18.26 -14.68 40.15
CA LEU A 42 18.96 -13.41 39.93
C LEU A 42 19.04 -13.10 38.43
N ALA A 43 18.30 -12.07 38.00
CA ALA A 43 18.44 -11.49 36.67
C ALA A 43 19.41 -10.29 36.70
N PRO A 44 19.96 -9.83 35.56
CA PRO A 44 20.88 -8.69 35.53
C PRO A 44 20.35 -7.43 36.26
N LYS A 45 19.05 -7.17 36.14
CA LYS A 45 18.36 -6.06 36.85
C LYS A 45 18.46 -6.13 38.38
N ASP A 46 18.60 -7.32 38.95
CA ASP A 46 18.66 -7.51 40.40
C ASP A 46 20.04 -7.15 40.96
N PHE A 47 21.10 -7.37 40.17
CA PHE A 47 22.46 -6.93 40.50
C PHE A 47 22.55 -5.40 40.50
N LEU A 48 22.01 -4.76 39.45
CA LEU A 48 21.98 -3.30 39.34
C LEU A 48 21.23 -2.65 40.51
N LYS A 49 20.10 -3.25 40.95
CA LYS A 49 19.33 -2.78 42.10
C LYS A 49 20.09 -2.89 43.43
N ALA A 50 21.04 -3.81 43.55
CA ALA A 50 21.89 -3.96 44.72
C ALA A 50 23.18 -3.12 44.62
N GLY A 51 23.27 -2.20 43.67
CA GLY A 51 24.44 -1.33 43.49
C GLY A 51 25.64 -2.04 42.85
N CYS A 52 25.47 -3.24 42.30
CA CYS A 52 26.54 -3.92 41.55
C CYS A 52 26.71 -3.27 40.18
N SER A 53 27.96 -3.12 39.73
CA SER A 53 28.29 -2.61 38.39
C SER A 53 28.08 -3.68 37.32
N GLU A 54 28.05 -3.30 36.04
CA GLU A 54 28.03 -4.26 34.93
C GLU A 54 29.26 -5.20 34.94
N ARG A 55 30.40 -4.73 35.45
CA ARG A 55 31.60 -5.56 35.64
C ARG A 55 31.36 -6.65 36.69
N ASP A 56 30.62 -6.36 37.75
CA ASP A 56 30.27 -7.36 38.77
C ASP A 56 29.29 -8.41 38.23
N ILE A 57 28.37 -8.02 37.33
CA ILE A 57 27.46 -8.95 36.65
C ILE A 57 28.23 -9.89 35.74
N LEU A 58 29.16 -9.34 34.95
CA LEU A 58 30.02 -10.13 34.07
C LEU A 58 30.90 -11.08 34.89
N PHE A 59 31.55 -10.57 35.95
CA PHE A 59 32.37 -11.36 36.87
C PHE A 59 31.57 -12.51 37.49
N ALA A 60 30.36 -12.25 37.98
CA ALA A 60 29.48 -13.28 38.54
C ALA A 60 29.03 -14.31 37.49
N SER A 61 28.79 -13.88 36.24
CA SER A 61 28.44 -14.78 35.13
C SER A 61 29.60 -15.68 34.71
N GLU A 62 30.81 -15.13 34.63
CA GLU A 62 32.03 -15.86 34.24
C GLU A 62 32.47 -16.86 35.32
N ASN A 63 32.29 -16.52 36.59
CA ASN A 63 32.68 -17.37 37.73
C ASN A 63 31.57 -18.29 38.22
N LYS A 64 30.37 -18.22 37.63
CA LYS A 64 29.19 -19.00 38.02
C LYS A 64 29.48 -20.50 38.14
N ASP A 65 30.08 -21.09 37.12
CA ASP A 65 30.32 -22.54 37.09
C ASP A 65 31.34 -22.98 38.16
N ILE A 66 32.33 -22.12 38.44
CA ILE A 66 33.33 -22.34 39.48
C ILE A 66 32.66 -22.32 40.86
N TRP A 67 31.87 -21.28 41.15
CA TRP A 67 31.16 -21.16 42.43
C TRP A 67 30.18 -22.29 42.66
N LEU A 68 29.42 -22.69 41.63
CA LEU A 68 28.53 -23.84 41.73
C LEU A 68 29.29 -25.14 41.92
N SER A 69 30.45 -25.32 41.26
CA SER A 69 31.29 -26.50 41.46
C SER A 69 31.83 -26.59 42.88
N LEU A 70 32.33 -25.48 43.43
CA LEU A 70 32.81 -25.40 44.80
C LEU A 70 31.67 -25.67 45.78
N ALA A 71 30.53 -24.98 45.64
CA ALA A 71 29.37 -25.17 46.50
C ALA A 71 28.91 -26.63 46.49
N ARG A 72 28.82 -27.27 45.30
CA ARG A 72 28.43 -28.69 45.16
C ARG A 72 29.35 -29.64 45.92
N SER A 73 30.66 -29.38 45.91
CA SER A 73 31.66 -30.25 46.56
C SER A 73 31.55 -30.30 48.08
N GLU A 74 30.83 -29.36 48.69
CA GLU A 74 30.62 -29.31 50.13
C GLU A 74 29.49 -30.21 50.62
N TRP A 75 28.60 -30.70 49.75
CA TRP A 75 27.38 -31.40 50.16
C TRP A 75 27.46 -32.91 49.99
N LYS A 76 26.97 -33.64 50.99
CA LYS A 76 26.77 -35.08 50.96
C LYS A 76 25.32 -35.45 51.21
N HIS A 77 24.83 -36.44 50.46
CA HIS A 77 23.53 -37.05 50.77
C HIS A 77 23.61 -37.83 52.08
N THR A 78 22.63 -37.60 52.95
CA THR A 78 22.56 -38.18 54.29
C THR A 78 21.46 -39.22 54.39
N LYS A 79 20.21 -38.83 54.07
CA LYS A 79 19.05 -39.73 54.19
C LYS A 79 17.92 -39.31 53.27
N THR A 80 17.13 -40.28 52.84
CA THR A 80 15.88 -40.06 52.10
C THR A 80 14.71 -40.56 52.92
N LYS A 81 13.66 -39.75 53.08
CA LYS A 81 12.45 -40.12 53.82
C LYS A 81 11.20 -39.76 53.01
N TYR A 82 10.23 -40.67 52.96
CA TYR A 82 8.91 -40.34 52.45
C TYR A 82 8.02 -39.82 53.59
N THR A 83 7.26 -38.77 53.34
CA THR A 83 6.27 -38.22 54.28
C THR A 83 4.92 -38.03 53.58
N GLU A 84 3.83 -38.35 54.29
CA GLU A 84 2.47 -38.18 53.74
C GLU A 84 2.12 -36.71 53.48
N LYS A 85 2.55 -35.82 54.39
CA LYS A 85 2.42 -34.36 54.26
C LYS A 85 3.53 -33.80 53.37
N LYS A 86 3.17 -32.93 52.43
CA LYS A 86 4.13 -32.22 51.58
C LYS A 86 4.86 -31.16 52.41
N LYS A 87 6.18 -31.08 52.29
CA LYS A 87 7.01 -29.97 52.81
C LYS A 87 7.68 -29.23 51.65
N PRO A 88 7.92 -27.91 51.78
CA PRO A 88 8.62 -27.16 50.75
C PRO A 88 10.09 -27.59 50.64
N CYS A 89 10.61 -27.57 49.42
CA CYS A 89 12.03 -27.74 49.13
C CYS A 89 12.82 -26.50 49.57
N ASP A 90 13.94 -26.69 50.24
CA ASP A 90 14.76 -25.57 50.71
C ASP A 90 15.42 -24.79 49.55
N LEU A 91 15.59 -25.40 48.37
CA LEU A 91 16.16 -24.72 47.18
C LEU A 91 15.12 -24.02 46.28
N CYS A 92 13.96 -24.61 46.04
CA CYS A 92 12.98 -24.04 45.09
C CYS A 92 11.62 -23.69 45.71
N ASN A 93 11.39 -24.00 46.99
CA ASN A 93 10.11 -23.94 47.72
C ASN A 93 8.99 -24.84 47.18
N THR A 94 9.18 -25.57 46.08
CA THR A 94 8.13 -26.47 45.56
C THR A 94 7.82 -27.55 46.60
N PRO A 95 6.55 -27.77 46.99
CA PRO A 95 6.18 -28.80 47.95
C PRO A 95 6.41 -30.22 47.41
N HIS A 96 7.05 -31.09 48.17
CA HIS A 96 7.34 -32.48 47.78
C HIS A 96 7.06 -33.47 48.94
N LYS A 97 6.87 -34.75 48.62
CA LYS A 97 6.66 -35.84 49.61
C LYS A 97 7.91 -36.68 49.89
N VAL A 98 8.87 -36.69 48.95
CA VAL A 98 10.15 -37.38 49.07
C VAL A 98 11.18 -36.39 49.57
N MET A 99 11.54 -36.49 50.85
CA MET A 99 12.47 -35.60 51.54
C MET A 99 13.88 -36.14 51.40
N CYS A 100 14.75 -35.44 50.67
CA CYS A 100 16.15 -35.79 50.57
C CYS A 100 16.98 -34.81 51.36
N TYR A 101 17.55 -35.32 52.44
CA TYR A 101 18.39 -34.56 53.33
C TYR A 101 19.83 -34.64 52.85
N VAL A 102 20.39 -33.48 52.53
CA VAL A 102 21.79 -33.29 52.18
C VAL A 102 22.44 -32.45 53.28
N THR A 103 23.62 -32.85 53.71
CA THR A 103 24.38 -32.15 54.76
C THR A 103 25.63 -31.56 54.13
N ASN A 104 25.95 -30.32 54.49
CA ASN A 104 27.19 -29.66 54.10
C ASN A 104 28.29 -30.07 55.08
N ASP A 105 29.38 -30.64 54.58
CA ASP A 105 30.50 -31.12 55.40
C ASP A 105 31.39 -30.01 55.95
N LYS A 106 31.29 -28.79 55.40
CA LYS A 106 32.09 -27.64 55.82
C LYS A 106 31.42 -26.84 56.93
N ASN A 107 30.11 -26.60 56.81
CA ASN A 107 29.37 -25.77 57.77
C ASN A 107 28.28 -26.53 58.56
N GLY A 108 28.06 -27.83 58.28
CA GLY A 108 27.10 -28.68 59.00
C GLY A 108 25.62 -28.42 58.66
N ASN A 109 25.32 -27.49 57.74
CA ASN A 109 23.95 -27.18 57.36
C ASN A 109 23.25 -28.39 56.72
N ILE A 110 21.98 -28.60 57.05
CA ILE A 110 21.17 -29.68 56.49
C ILE A 110 20.03 -29.08 55.67
N LEU A 111 19.93 -29.46 54.40
CA LEU A 111 18.83 -29.05 53.52
C LEU A 111 17.94 -30.24 53.18
N ASN A 112 16.64 -30.01 53.20
CA ASN A 112 15.63 -30.88 52.64
C ASN A 112 15.28 -30.45 51.22
N VAL A 113 15.57 -31.30 50.25
CA VAL A 113 15.33 -31.01 48.83
C VAL A 113 14.46 -32.06 48.17
N GLY A 114 13.69 -31.63 47.17
CA GLY A 114 12.90 -32.52 46.32
C GLY A 114 13.76 -33.21 45.25
N GLY A 115 13.23 -34.27 44.64
CA GLY A 115 13.99 -35.09 43.68
C GLY A 115 14.42 -34.41 42.40
N THR A 116 13.78 -33.32 42.00
CA THR A 116 14.30 -32.48 40.90
C THR A 116 15.46 -31.59 41.35
N CYS A 117 15.43 -31.08 42.58
CA CYS A 117 16.48 -30.19 43.12
C CYS A 117 17.74 -30.93 43.58
N VAL A 118 17.66 -32.23 43.87
CA VAL A 118 18.86 -33.03 44.18
C VAL A 118 19.87 -33.05 43.03
N GLY A 119 19.40 -32.87 41.79
CA GLY A 119 20.21 -32.77 40.57
C GLY A 119 21.27 -31.67 40.63
N ILE A 120 21.00 -30.63 41.43
CA ILE A 120 21.79 -29.40 41.47
C ILE A 120 23.08 -29.61 42.27
N PHE A 121 23.08 -30.54 43.22
CA PHE A 121 24.26 -30.88 44.03
C PHE A 121 25.31 -31.71 43.26
N GLY A 122 25.04 -32.02 41.99
CA GLY A 122 25.96 -32.74 41.10
C GLY A 122 25.83 -34.26 41.18
N ASP A 123 26.51 -34.93 40.25
CA ASP A 123 26.35 -36.36 39.98
C ASP A 123 26.52 -37.22 41.25
N GLU A 124 27.40 -36.89 42.21
CA GLU A 124 27.61 -37.69 43.43
C GLU A 124 26.40 -37.73 44.38
N VAL A 125 25.78 -36.58 44.63
CA VAL A 125 24.64 -36.46 45.53
C VAL A 125 23.35 -36.93 44.84
N SER A 126 23.19 -36.63 43.55
CA SER A 126 22.08 -37.10 42.73
C SER A 126 22.08 -38.63 42.55
N ARG A 127 23.28 -39.25 42.46
CA ARG A 127 23.48 -40.70 42.37
C ARG A 127 22.91 -41.50 43.54
N ARG A 128 22.87 -40.92 44.76
CA ARG A 128 22.32 -41.60 45.95
C ARG A 128 20.81 -41.40 46.14
N HIS A 129 20.22 -40.37 45.52
CA HIS A 129 18.77 -40.14 45.55
C HIS A 129 18.05 -40.92 44.44
N LEU A 130 18.61 -40.97 43.23
CA LEU A 130 18.04 -41.74 42.13
C LEU A 130 18.42 -43.21 42.32
N ASN A 131 17.60 -43.99 43.02
CA ASN A 131 17.54 -45.44 42.84
C ASN A 131 16.99 -45.79 41.44
N GLY A 132 17.62 -45.24 40.41
CA GLY A 132 17.68 -45.73 39.04
C GLY A 132 19.15 -46.01 38.78
N VAL A 133 19.55 -47.23 39.14
CA VAL A 133 20.89 -47.82 39.00
C VAL A 133 21.50 -47.43 37.64
N LYS A 134 22.41 -46.45 37.62
CA LYS A 134 23.66 -46.69 36.90
C LYS A 134 24.41 -47.61 37.81
N SER A 135 24.55 -48.87 37.44
CA SER A 135 25.35 -49.81 38.22
C SER A 135 26.73 -49.17 38.45
N GLU A 136 27.40 -49.48 39.56
CA GLU A 136 28.79 -49.05 39.78
C GLU A 136 29.66 -49.35 38.55
N LYS A 137 29.32 -50.45 37.86
CA LYS A 137 29.81 -50.82 36.54
C LYS A 137 29.55 -49.77 35.45
N GLU A 138 28.32 -49.26 35.25
CA GLU A 138 28.05 -48.17 34.29
C GLU A 138 28.79 -46.87 34.61
N LEU A 139 28.98 -46.56 35.90
CA LEU A 139 29.77 -45.39 36.33
C LEU A 139 31.26 -45.59 36.05
N ASN A 140 31.79 -46.76 36.38
CA ASN A 140 33.16 -47.14 36.08
C ASN A 140 33.40 -47.18 34.56
N ASN A 141 32.43 -47.65 33.78
CA ASN A 141 32.48 -47.64 32.32
C ASN A 141 32.50 -46.23 31.76
N LEU A 142 31.63 -45.35 32.24
CA LEU A 142 31.64 -43.94 31.86
C LEU A 142 32.98 -43.28 32.25
N ALA A 143 33.51 -43.53 33.44
CA ALA A 143 34.80 -43.01 33.88
C ALA A 143 35.95 -43.51 32.98
N LYS A 144 35.94 -44.79 32.59
CA LYS A 144 36.88 -45.35 31.60
C LYS A 144 36.77 -44.65 30.25
N ILE A 145 35.56 -44.46 29.72
CA ILE A 145 35.34 -43.74 28.46
C ILE A 145 35.80 -42.29 28.57
N GLN A 146 35.49 -41.59 29.66
CA GLN A 146 35.92 -40.20 29.89
C GLN A 146 37.43 -40.05 30.06
N LYS A 147 38.10 -41.07 30.61
CA LYS A 147 39.56 -41.13 30.69
C LYS A 147 40.20 -41.26 29.30
N ALA A 148 39.60 -42.08 28.42
CA ALA A 148 40.07 -42.25 27.04
C ALA A 148 39.69 -41.08 26.12
N ILE A 149 38.51 -40.48 26.33
CA ILE A 149 37.97 -39.38 25.55
C ILE A 149 37.46 -38.30 26.52
N PRO A 150 38.33 -37.35 26.91
CA PRO A 150 37.94 -36.26 27.79
C PRO A 150 36.74 -35.49 27.23
N LYS A 151 35.82 -35.08 28.12
CA LYS A 151 34.62 -34.26 27.80
C LYS A 151 33.60 -34.89 26.84
N ILE A 152 33.63 -36.21 26.59
CA ILE A 152 32.70 -36.90 25.66
C ILE A 152 31.20 -36.58 25.86
N LYS A 153 30.72 -36.45 27.10
CA LYS A 153 29.33 -36.05 27.40
C LYS A 153 29.00 -34.66 26.82
N SER A 154 29.90 -33.69 27.04
CA SER A 154 29.72 -32.34 26.51
C SER A 154 29.84 -32.34 24.99
N LEU A 155 30.74 -33.14 24.44
CA LEU A 155 30.94 -33.25 23.00
C LEU A 155 29.68 -33.78 22.31
N SER A 156 29.17 -34.91 22.78
CA SER A 156 27.95 -35.53 22.25
C SER A 156 26.73 -34.61 22.38
N SER A 157 26.51 -33.98 23.54
CA SER A 157 25.35 -33.09 23.74
C SER A 157 25.42 -31.76 22.99
N LYS A 158 26.61 -31.32 22.57
CA LYS A 158 26.81 -30.08 21.81
C LYS A 158 27.15 -30.32 20.34
N TRP A 159 27.10 -31.57 19.87
CA TRP A 159 27.60 -31.93 18.54
C TRP A 159 26.89 -31.17 17.42
N SER A 160 25.56 -31.08 17.48
CA SER A 160 24.73 -30.36 16.52
C SER A 160 24.92 -28.84 16.55
N LYS A 161 25.39 -28.26 17.66
CA LYS A 161 25.57 -26.80 17.77
C LYS A 161 26.54 -26.24 16.74
N PHE A 162 27.57 -27.01 16.39
CA PHE A 162 28.50 -26.60 15.35
C PHE A 162 27.78 -26.39 14.00
N ALA A 163 26.83 -27.25 13.63
CA ALA A 163 26.05 -27.10 12.41
C ALA A 163 25.17 -25.83 12.43
N ASP A 164 24.74 -25.40 13.61
CA ASP A 164 23.97 -24.17 13.79
C ASP A 164 24.86 -22.91 13.75
N GLU A 165 26.13 -23.04 14.17
CA GLU A 165 27.09 -21.93 14.27
C GLU A 165 27.82 -21.60 12.96
N ILE A 166 27.90 -22.53 12.00
CA ILE A 166 28.50 -22.23 10.69
C ILE A 166 27.70 -21.11 9.98
N TYR A 167 28.41 -20.06 9.57
CA TYR A 167 27.84 -18.92 8.87
C TYR A 167 27.42 -19.23 7.43
N ILE A 168 28.32 -19.81 6.62
CA ILE A 168 28.00 -20.24 5.24
C ILE A 168 27.48 -21.68 5.27
N ILE A 169 26.26 -21.88 4.79
CA ILE A 169 25.61 -23.20 4.87
C ILE A 169 26.32 -24.16 3.90
N PRO A 170 26.94 -25.27 4.37
CA PRO A 170 27.58 -26.24 3.48
C PRO A 170 26.55 -27.15 2.79
N PRO A 171 26.95 -27.88 1.72
CA PRO A 171 26.11 -28.89 1.07
C PRO A 171 25.51 -29.91 2.06
N ASN A 172 24.25 -30.30 1.85
CA ASN A 172 23.54 -31.20 2.77
C ASN A 172 24.24 -32.55 2.87
N ARG A 173 24.94 -32.99 1.82
CA ARG A 173 25.78 -34.19 1.87
C ARG A 173 26.78 -34.13 3.02
N LEU A 174 27.47 -32.99 3.23
CA LEU A 174 28.42 -32.83 4.33
C LEU A 174 27.68 -32.67 5.67
N MET A 175 26.62 -31.85 5.68
CA MET A 175 25.86 -31.57 6.90
C MET A 175 25.19 -32.83 7.47
N ASN A 176 24.48 -33.58 6.64
CA ASN A 176 23.79 -34.80 7.03
C ASN A 176 24.76 -35.90 7.47
N GLN A 177 25.91 -36.03 6.79
CA GLN A 177 26.97 -36.95 7.24
C GLN A 177 27.49 -36.58 8.63
N TYR A 178 27.71 -35.29 8.89
CA TYR A 178 28.18 -34.82 10.20
C TYR A 178 27.15 -35.03 11.31
N LEU A 179 25.88 -34.74 11.04
CA LEU A 179 24.78 -34.95 12.00
C LEU A 179 24.58 -36.44 12.30
N ALA A 180 24.60 -37.31 11.28
CA ALA A 180 24.51 -38.75 11.45
C ALA A 180 25.66 -39.33 12.31
N ILE A 181 26.87 -38.77 12.21
CA ILE A 181 27.98 -39.12 13.12
C ILE A 181 27.64 -38.73 14.56
N GLY A 182 27.02 -37.57 14.77
CA GLY A 182 26.56 -37.14 16.10
C GLY A 182 25.59 -38.12 16.74
N ASP A 183 24.60 -38.57 15.98
CA ASP A 183 23.63 -39.58 16.42
C ASP A 183 24.33 -40.91 16.75
N GLN A 184 25.26 -41.35 15.89
CA GLN A 184 26.06 -42.54 16.12
C GLN A 184 26.96 -42.41 17.36
N ILE A 185 27.53 -41.25 17.65
CA ILE A 185 28.30 -40.99 18.87
C ILE A 185 27.41 -41.13 20.09
N GLU A 186 26.21 -40.54 20.08
CA GLU A 186 25.28 -40.62 21.21
C GLU A 186 24.84 -42.07 21.47
N GLU A 187 24.48 -42.83 20.43
CA GLU A 187 24.12 -44.23 20.55
C GLU A 187 25.28 -45.11 21.04
N THR A 188 26.47 -44.92 20.47
CA THR A 188 27.69 -45.67 20.84
C THR A 188 28.10 -45.36 22.27
N LEU A 189 27.98 -44.11 22.71
CA LEU A 189 28.18 -43.72 24.11
C LEU A 189 27.17 -44.41 25.05
N LYS A 190 25.88 -44.44 24.68
CA LYS A 190 24.84 -45.12 25.47
C LYS A 190 25.11 -46.63 25.58
N ARG A 191 25.57 -47.29 24.51
CA ARG A 191 25.96 -48.71 24.54
C ARG A 191 27.22 -48.95 25.37
N GLY A 192 28.26 -48.14 25.17
CA GLY A 192 29.53 -48.27 25.90
C GLY A 192 29.41 -48.05 27.41
N ILE A 193 28.43 -47.26 27.86
CA ILE A 193 28.11 -47.12 29.29
C ILE A 193 27.52 -48.43 29.84
N LYS A 194 26.60 -49.07 29.11
CA LYS A 194 25.86 -50.27 29.56
C LYS A 194 26.67 -51.58 29.48
N ASN A 195 27.58 -51.70 28.51
CA ASN A 195 28.30 -52.96 28.24
C ASN A 195 29.44 -53.24 29.24
N SER A 196 29.65 -54.51 29.59
CA SER A 196 30.70 -54.95 30.54
C SER A 196 32.12 -54.70 30.05
N ASP A 197 32.32 -54.90 28.76
CA ASP A 197 33.55 -54.64 28.05
C ASP A 197 33.27 -53.51 27.06
N ASN A 198 33.89 -52.36 27.31
CA ASN A 198 33.66 -51.13 26.57
C ASN A 198 34.84 -50.73 25.70
N LYS A 199 35.87 -51.58 25.56
CA LYS A 199 37.06 -51.27 24.76
C LYS A 199 36.71 -51.04 23.29
N SER A 200 35.92 -51.93 22.69
CA SER A 200 35.48 -51.79 21.29
C SER A 200 34.62 -50.55 21.06
N GLU A 201 33.75 -50.18 22.00
CA GLU A 201 32.94 -48.95 21.91
C GLU A 201 33.80 -47.69 22.08
N ILE A 202 34.86 -47.72 22.89
CA ILE A 202 35.83 -46.61 23.00
C ILE A 202 36.57 -46.40 21.68
N GLU A 203 37.08 -47.47 21.07
CA GLU A 203 37.76 -47.42 19.75
C GLU A 203 36.81 -46.86 18.68
N LYS A 204 35.55 -47.34 18.65
CA LYS A 204 34.52 -46.84 17.74
C LYS A 204 34.17 -45.37 17.98
N LEU A 205 34.09 -44.92 19.23
CA LEU A 205 33.88 -43.51 19.55
C LEU A 205 35.03 -42.64 19.04
N GLN A 206 36.29 -43.06 19.22
CA GLN A 206 37.45 -42.34 18.69
C GLN A 206 37.41 -42.25 17.17
N GLU A 207 37.07 -43.34 16.49
CA GLU A 207 36.91 -43.36 15.03
C GLU A 207 35.82 -42.39 14.56
N LEU A 208 34.64 -42.42 15.20
CA LEU A 208 33.52 -41.52 14.88
C LEU A 208 33.89 -40.04 15.11
N ILE A 209 34.58 -39.73 16.21
CA ILE A 209 35.04 -38.37 16.51
C ILE A 209 36.03 -37.90 15.46
N ASN A 210 37.00 -38.73 15.06
CA ASN A 210 37.97 -38.39 14.03
C ASN A 210 37.31 -38.16 12.66
N LYS A 211 36.35 -39.01 12.28
CA LYS A 211 35.52 -38.82 11.09
C LYS A 211 34.73 -37.51 11.16
N GLY A 212 34.15 -37.22 12.32
CA GLY A 212 33.44 -35.98 12.61
C GLY A 212 34.30 -34.73 12.46
N ASN A 213 35.51 -34.74 13.05
CA ASN A 213 36.47 -33.65 12.93
C ASN A 213 36.92 -33.46 11.48
N THR A 214 37.14 -34.54 10.73
CA THR A 214 37.46 -34.45 9.29
C THR A 214 36.34 -33.76 8.50
N LEU A 215 35.07 -34.04 8.80
CA LEU A 215 33.94 -33.32 8.18
C LEU A 215 33.85 -31.88 8.65
N LYS A 216 34.15 -31.60 9.92
CA LYS A 216 34.24 -30.25 10.49
C LYS A 216 35.23 -29.39 9.72
N ASP A 217 36.43 -29.92 9.48
CA ASP A 217 37.48 -29.23 8.74
C ASP A 217 37.08 -28.98 7.28
N LYS A 218 36.42 -29.96 6.63
CA LYS A 218 35.87 -29.79 5.27
C LYS A 218 34.81 -28.69 5.21
N MET A 219 33.93 -28.61 6.21
CA MET A 219 32.89 -27.56 6.27
C MET A 219 33.50 -26.18 6.55
N ASN A 220 34.49 -26.08 7.44
CA ASN A 220 35.21 -24.83 7.68
C ASN A 220 35.94 -24.35 6.42
N LYS A 221 36.68 -25.25 5.76
CA LYS A 221 37.35 -24.96 4.50
C LYS A 221 36.37 -24.48 3.42
N PHE A 222 35.22 -25.14 3.29
CA PHE A 222 34.17 -24.69 2.38
C PHE A 222 33.67 -23.27 2.69
N SER A 223 33.47 -22.96 3.98
CA SER A 223 33.06 -21.62 4.41
C SER A 223 34.13 -20.56 4.12
N GLU A 224 35.41 -20.88 4.31
CA GLU A 224 36.52 -19.96 4.02
C GLU A 224 36.63 -19.69 2.52
N GLU A 225 36.62 -20.74 1.70
CA GLU A 225 36.73 -20.67 0.23
C GLU A 225 35.58 -19.88 -0.42
N ASN A 226 34.42 -19.80 0.23
CA ASN A 226 33.26 -19.10 -0.30
C ASN A 226 32.87 -17.82 0.47
N SER A 227 33.73 -17.35 1.37
CA SER A 227 33.49 -16.15 2.18
C SER A 227 33.24 -14.87 1.37
N CYS A 228 33.85 -14.78 0.18
CA CYS A 228 33.74 -13.63 -0.73
C CYS A 228 32.94 -13.93 -2.01
N VAL A 229 32.19 -15.05 -2.03
CA VAL A 229 31.40 -15.43 -3.20
C VAL A 229 30.04 -14.75 -3.12
N ASP A 230 29.70 -14.00 -4.16
CA ASP A 230 28.39 -13.36 -4.28
C ASP A 230 27.26 -14.40 -4.30
N PHE A 231 26.13 -14.00 -3.71
CA PHE A 231 24.90 -14.80 -3.69
C PHE A 231 25.07 -16.22 -3.12
N ILE A 232 25.90 -16.37 -2.08
CA ILE A 232 25.97 -17.63 -1.30
C ILE A 232 24.92 -17.67 -0.18
N LEU A 233 24.37 -18.86 0.07
CA LEU A 233 23.46 -19.08 1.19
C LEU A 233 24.21 -19.04 2.52
N ASN A 234 24.06 -17.93 3.23
CA ASN A 234 24.55 -17.74 4.59
C ASN A 234 23.40 -17.79 5.62
N ARG A 235 23.77 -17.76 6.92
CA ARG A 235 22.83 -17.85 8.03
C ARG A 235 21.85 -16.68 8.06
N ASP A 236 22.32 -15.47 7.78
CA ASP A 236 21.48 -14.26 7.81
C ASP A 236 20.39 -14.33 6.75
N LEU A 237 20.75 -14.70 5.52
CA LEU A 237 19.82 -14.91 4.43
C LEU A 237 18.82 -16.02 4.76
N LEU A 238 19.29 -17.13 5.34
CA LEU A 238 18.42 -18.24 5.72
C LEU A 238 17.40 -17.85 6.80
N GLU A 239 17.81 -17.13 7.83
CA GLU A 239 16.90 -16.65 8.89
C GLU A 239 15.96 -15.56 8.37
N GLU A 240 16.42 -14.70 7.47
CA GLU A 240 15.54 -13.74 6.81
C GLU A 240 14.49 -14.45 5.96
N MET A 241 14.88 -15.43 5.14
CA MET A 241 13.95 -16.27 4.38
C MET A 241 12.94 -16.95 5.30
N ARG A 242 13.38 -17.50 6.44
CA ARG A 242 12.49 -18.12 7.43
C ARG A 242 11.45 -17.12 7.97
N ARG A 243 11.82 -15.86 8.13
CA ARG A 243 10.92 -14.79 8.60
C ARG A 243 9.91 -14.36 7.53
N VAL A 244 10.36 -14.15 6.29
CA VAL A 244 9.52 -13.56 5.22
C VAL A 244 8.76 -14.61 4.38
N GLN A 245 9.21 -15.87 4.39
CA GLN A 245 8.64 -17.00 3.65
C GLN A 245 8.76 -18.32 4.44
N PRO A 246 8.10 -18.43 5.62
CA PRO A 246 8.29 -19.53 6.57
C PRO A 246 7.88 -20.91 6.07
N VAL A 247 7.05 -20.99 5.02
CA VAL A 247 6.61 -22.28 4.46
C VAL A 247 7.59 -22.76 3.40
N GLU A 248 7.99 -21.88 2.48
CA GLU A 248 8.76 -22.23 1.29
C GLU A 248 10.29 -22.27 1.54
N TYR A 249 10.79 -21.65 2.61
CA TYR A 249 12.24 -21.52 2.83
C TYR A 249 12.97 -22.88 2.90
N VAL A 250 12.33 -23.94 3.40
CA VAL A 250 12.93 -25.28 3.49
C VAL A 250 13.18 -25.87 2.10
N GLU A 251 12.20 -25.78 1.21
CA GLU A 251 12.34 -26.26 -0.17
C GLU A 251 13.43 -25.46 -0.90
N ILE A 252 13.40 -24.13 -0.76
CA ILE A 252 14.37 -23.24 -1.42
C ILE A 252 15.79 -23.51 -0.90
N LYS A 253 15.96 -23.64 0.42
CA LYS A 253 17.24 -24.01 1.05
C LYS A 253 17.76 -25.31 0.44
N ASN A 254 16.94 -26.36 0.39
CA ASN A 254 17.39 -27.66 -0.11
C ASN A 254 17.83 -27.57 -1.57
N LYS A 255 17.09 -26.87 -2.44
CA LYS A 255 17.51 -26.66 -3.84
C LYS A 255 18.85 -25.94 -3.96
N ILE A 256 19.05 -24.87 -3.19
CA ILE A 256 20.31 -24.12 -3.21
C ILE A 256 21.48 -25.00 -2.75
N VAL A 257 21.28 -25.72 -1.65
CA VAL A 257 22.32 -26.50 -0.99
C VAL A 257 22.64 -27.80 -1.73
N ASP A 258 21.66 -28.44 -2.35
CA ASP A 258 21.82 -29.74 -3.04
C ASP A 258 22.23 -29.60 -4.50
N GLU A 259 21.59 -28.68 -5.24
CA GLU A 259 21.80 -28.57 -6.69
C GLU A 259 22.99 -27.65 -7.03
N ASN A 260 23.20 -26.60 -6.24
CA ASN A 260 24.12 -25.51 -6.58
C ASN A 260 25.27 -25.34 -5.58
N SER A 261 25.54 -26.35 -4.76
CA SER A 261 26.59 -26.31 -3.73
C SER A 261 26.51 -25.03 -2.87
N SER A 262 25.31 -24.71 -2.42
CA SER A 262 24.98 -23.54 -1.60
C SER A 262 25.03 -22.17 -2.28
N ARG A 263 25.29 -22.11 -3.59
CA ARG A 263 25.21 -20.86 -4.37
C ARG A 263 23.79 -20.65 -4.88
N VAL A 264 23.27 -19.44 -4.76
CA VAL A 264 22.00 -19.09 -5.39
C VAL A 264 22.25 -19.01 -6.90
N SER A 265 21.43 -19.72 -7.65
CA SER A 265 21.44 -19.76 -9.11
C SER A 265 20.19 -19.07 -9.66
N TRP A 266 20.15 -18.82 -10.97
CA TRP A 266 18.95 -18.29 -11.63
C TRP A 266 17.69 -19.13 -11.34
N ALA A 267 17.83 -20.46 -11.31
CA ALA A 267 16.75 -21.41 -11.03
C ALA A 267 16.16 -21.31 -9.60
N THR A 268 16.90 -20.70 -8.67
CA THR A 268 16.49 -20.55 -7.26
C THR A 268 16.25 -19.09 -6.85
N ALA A 269 16.95 -18.14 -7.47
CA ALA A 269 16.93 -16.71 -7.16
C ALA A 269 15.52 -16.12 -7.15
N HIS A 270 14.71 -16.43 -8.17
CA HIS A 270 13.35 -15.89 -8.30
C HIS A 270 12.38 -16.35 -7.20
N ARG A 271 12.79 -17.34 -6.38
CA ARG A 271 12.01 -17.87 -5.25
C ARG A 271 12.32 -17.16 -3.93
N ILE A 272 13.39 -16.36 -3.87
CA ILE A 272 13.86 -15.73 -2.64
C ILE A 272 13.17 -14.37 -2.47
N LYS A 273 12.43 -14.19 -1.37
CA LYS A 273 11.75 -12.93 -1.00
C LYS A 273 12.49 -12.11 0.07
N ALA A 274 13.68 -12.55 0.51
CA ALA A 274 14.49 -11.85 1.50
C ALA A 274 14.91 -10.47 0.98
N HIS A 275 14.74 -9.42 1.78
CA HIS A 275 14.96 -8.04 1.33
C HIS A 275 16.45 -7.78 1.06
N SER A 276 17.35 -8.27 1.92
CA SER A 276 18.80 -8.15 1.72
C SER A 276 19.25 -8.76 0.39
N PHE A 277 18.73 -9.94 0.05
CA PHE A 277 19.00 -10.58 -1.23
C PHE A 277 18.51 -9.76 -2.42
N LEU A 278 17.28 -9.23 -2.34
CA LEU A 278 16.69 -8.46 -3.44
C LEU A 278 17.40 -7.12 -3.68
N GLU A 279 17.87 -6.45 -2.61
CA GLU A 279 18.71 -5.24 -2.74
C GLU A 279 20.08 -5.58 -3.36
N ASN A 280 20.75 -6.63 -2.88
CA ASN A 280 22.02 -7.08 -3.48
C ASN A 280 21.85 -7.49 -4.96
N PHE A 281 20.73 -8.14 -5.30
CA PHE A 281 20.39 -8.46 -6.68
C PHE A 281 20.20 -7.18 -7.51
N LYS A 282 19.50 -6.18 -6.98
CA LYS A 282 19.32 -4.88 -7.65
C LYS A 282 20.66 -4.22 -7.96
N GLU A 283 21.58 -4.18 -6.99
CA GLU A 283 22.91 -3.59 -7.17
C GLU A 283 23.71 -4.34 -8.24
N ALA A 284 23.77 -5.68 -8.13
CA ALA A 284 24.47 -6.52 -9.09
C ALA A 284 23.89 -6.37 -10.51
N PHE A 285 22.56 -6.34 -10.63
CA PHE A 285 21.88 -6.17 -11.91
C PHE A 285 22.17 -4.80 -12.54
N ASN A 286 21.98 -3.71 -11.79
CA ASN A 286 22.21 -2.36 -12.30
C ASN A 286 23.68 -2.12 -12.67
N SER A 287 24.64 -2.79 -12.01
CA SER A 287 26.07 -2.70 -12.36
C SER A 287 26.39 -3.18 -13.78
N LYS A 288 25.52 -4.01 -14.38
CA LYS A 288 25.68 -4.53 -15.75
C LYS A 288 25.13 -3.59 -16.82
N ASN A 289 24.29 -2.62 -16.45
CA ASN A 289 23.74 -1.55 -17.30
C ASN A 289 23.30 -1.99 -18.71
N ILE A 290 22.20 -2.74 -18.78
CA ILE A 290 21.68 -3.34 -20.03
C ILE A 290 20.45 -2.61 -20.60
N GLY A 291 20.32 -1.30 -20.38
CA GLY A 291 19.16 -0.52 -20.85
C GLY A 291 17.89 -0.64 -20.00
N ILE A 292 17.97 -1.34 -18.87
CA ILE A 292 16.91 -1.47 -17.86
C ILE A 292 17.53 -1.20 -16.50
N ASN A 293 16.92 -0.33 -15.71
CA ASN A 293 17.40 0.05 -14.39
C ASN A 293 16.33 -0.25 -13.34
N ILE A 294 16.72 -0.93 -12.25
CA ILE A 294 15.90 -1.08 -11.06
C ILE A 294 16.12 0.15 -10.18
N VAL A 295 15.11 1.01 -10.08
CA VAL A 295 15.15 2.28 -9.33
C VAL A 295 14.94 2.01 -7.84
N GLU A 296 13.91 1.23 -7.51
CA GLU A 296 13.45 1.02 -6.14
C GLU A 296 12.92 -0.40 -5.95
N LEU A 297 13.01 -0.92 -4.72
CA LEU A 297 12.34 -2.13 -4.28
C LEU A 297 11.24 -1.74 -3.28
N ARG A 298 9.97 -2.02 -3.62
CA ARG A 298 8.82 -1.68 -2.78
C ARG A 298 7.83 -2.84 -2.71
N GLY A 299 7.59 -3.34 -1.50
CA GLY A 299 6.54 -4.35 -1.25
C GLY A 299 6.73 -5.66 -2.06
N GLY A 300 7.96 -6.10 -2.29
CA GLY A 300 8.24 -7.30 -3.10
C GLY A 300 8.09 -7.08 -4.62
N LYS A 301 8.04 -5.82 -5.07
CA LYS A 301 8.08 -5.43 -6.47
C LYS A 301 9.29 -4.54 -6.74
N TYR A 302 9.88 -4.70 -7.92
CA TYR A 302 10.83 -3.74 -8.44
C TYR A 302 10.11 -2.63 -9.18
N ILE A 303 10.48 -1.39 -8.88
CA ILE A 303 10.19 -0.24 -9.72
C ILE A 303 11.33 -0.10 -10.71
N ILE A 304 11.04 -0.22 -11.99
CA ILE A 304 12.01 -0.26 -13.06
C ILE A 304 11.78 0.88 -14.05
N GLN A 305 12.85 1.26 -14.75
CA GLN A 305 12.85 2.26 -15.80
C GLN A 305 13.65 1.72 -16.99
N PHE A 306 13.15 1.98 -18.20
CA PHE A 306 13.83 1.61 -19.44
C PHE A 306 14.58 2.83 -19.98
N ASP A 307 15.79 2.62 -20.49
CA ASP A 307 16.62 3.72 -21.01
C ASP A 307 16.00 4.40 -22.23
N ASP A 308 15.27 3.64 -23.05
CA ASP A 308 14.53 4.15 -24.20
C ASP A 308 13.25 4.90 -23.82
N ILE A 309 12.76 4.74 -22.59
CA ILE A 309 11.47 5.26 -22.12
C ILE A 309 11.62 5.85 -20.71
N ARG A 310 12.57 6.79 -20.56
CA ARG A 310 12.90 7.40 -19.25
C ARG A 310 11.76 8.15 -18.60
N THR A 311 10.74 8.55 -19.35
CA THR A 311 9.59 9.28 -18.81
C THR A 311 8.61 8.40 -18.03
N LEU A 312 8.78 7.07 -18.08
CA LEU A 312 7.87 6.12 -17.43
C LEU A 312 8.60 5.27 -16.40
N TYR A 313 7.90 5.03 -15.30
CA TYR A 313 8.25 4.00 -14.33
C TYR A 313 7.27 2.85 -14.42
N PHE A 314 7.80 1.64 -14.31
CA PHE A 314 7.01 0.42 -14.31
C PHE A 314 7.23 -0.31 -12.99
N GLN A 315 6.25 -1.07 -12.53
CA GLN A 315 6.39 -1.99 -11.42
C GLN A 315 6.22 -3.42 -11.92
N ILE A 316 6.99 -4.33 -11.35
CA ILE A 316 6.94 -5.76 -11.67
C ILE A 316 7.29 -6.57 -10.41
N SER A 317 6.69 -7.75 -10.25
CA SER A 317 7.06 -8.62 -9.12
C SER A 317 8.54 -9.01 -9.19
N THR A 318 9.24 -9.08 -8.05
CA THR A 318 10.65 -9.48 -8.06
C THR A 318 10.86 -10.87 -8.65
N LYS A 319 9.91 -11.80 -8.41
CA LYS A 319 9.89 -13.12 -9.03
C LYS A 319 9.87 -13.04 -10.56
N SER A 320 8.90 -12.32 -11.14
CA SER A 320 8.76 -12.20 -12.60
C SER A 320 9.98 -11.52 -13.22
N PHE A 321 10.53 -10.51 -12.55
CA PHE A 321 11.73 -9.83 -13.03
C PHE A 321 12.96 -10.76 -13.03
N ILE A 322 13.24 -11.45 -11.92
CA ILE A 322 14.40 -12.35 -11.82
C ILE A 322 14.27 -13.54 -12.77
N LEU A 323 13.06 -14.04 -13.03
CA LEU A 323 12.85 -15.07 -14.05
C LEU A 323 13.26 -14.60 -15.45
N ASN A 324 12.93 -13.37 -15.83
CA ASN A 324 13.21 -12.84 -17.16
C ASN A 324 14.60 -12.21 -17.31
N CYS A 325 15.21 -11.74 -16.22
CA CYS A 325 16.44 -10.92 -16.25
C CYS A 325 17.55 -11.43 -15.33
N GLY A 326 17.30 -12.47 -14.54
CA GLY A 326 18.27 -12.97 -13.56
C GLY A 326 19.48 -13.63 -14.21
N ASP A 327 19.37 -14.08 -15.46
CA ASP A 327 20.48 -14.62 -16.24
C ASP A 327 21.68 -13.64 -16.35
N ILE A 328 21.41 -12.33 -16.34
CA ILE A 328 22.43 -11.27 -16.38
C ILE A 328 23.29 -11.23 -15.11
N VAL A 329 22.71 -11.58 -13.97
CA VAL A 329 23.41 -11.61 -12.67
C VAL A 329 24.10 -12.96 -12.48
N PHE A 330 23.46 -14.06 -12.89
CA PHE A 330 23.91 -15.41 -12.62
C PHE A 330 24.67 -16.08 -13.79
N ASN A 331 24.93 -15.36 -14.89
CA ASN A 331 25.65 -15.84 -16.08
C ASN A 331 25.14 -17.19 -16.60
N HIS A 332 23.84 -17.28 -16.90
CA HIS A 332 23.23 -18.49 -17.46
C HIS A 332 23.73 -18.74 -18.89
N GLU A 333 23.94 -20.01 -19.29
CA GLU A 333 24.53 -20.36 -20.61
C GLU A 333 23.67 -19.88 -21.78
N ASP A 334 22.36 -20.04 -21.66
CA ASP A 334 21.38 -19.44 -22.58
C ASP A 334 21.05 -18.03 -22.09
N THR A 335 21.64 -17.02 -22.71
CA THR A 335 21.34 -15.60 -22.43
C THR A 335 20.32 -15.09 -23.45
N PRO A 336 19.07 -14.84 -23.05
CA PRO A 336 18.10 -14.22 -23.94
C PRO A 336 18.62 -12.86 -24.44
N THR A 337 18.22 -12.46 -25.63
CA THR A 337 18.44 -11.12 -26.13
C THR A 337 17.64 -10.10 -25.30
N GLN A 338 18.01 -8.82 -25.36
CA GLN A 338 17.23 -7.77 -24.68
C GLN A 338 15.76 -7.75 -25.15
N ILE A 339 15.53 -8.05 -26.43
CA ILE A 339 14.18 -8.15 -27.03
C ILE A 339 13.39 -9.27 -26.35
N GLU A 340 13.93 -10.49 -26.32
CA GLU A 340 13.26 -11.65 -25.70
C GLU A 340 12.98 -11.43 -24.21
N ARG A 341 13.92 -10.79 -23.49
CA ARG A 341 13.70 -10.40 -22.10
C ARG A 341 12.49 -9.47 -22.00
N ILE A 342 12.47 -8.38 -22.77
CA ILE A 342 11.36 -7.41 -22.75
C ILE A 342 10.03 -8.08 -23.11
N GLU A 343 10.00 -8.87 -24.17
CA GLU A 343 8.81 -9.64 -24.57
C GLU A 343 8.27 -10.52 -23.43
N GLY A 344 9.17 -11.21 -22.70
CA GLY A 344 8.80 -12.07 -21.58
C GLY A 344 8.31 -11.34 -20.32
N MET A 345 8.72 -10.09 -20.09
CA MET A 345 8.25 -9.29 -18.94
C MET A 345 7.07 -8.37 -19.24
N VAL A 346 6.85 -7.95 -20.48
CA VAL A 346 5.85 -6.92 -20.84
C VAL A 346 4.45 -7.24 -20.29
N GLU A 347 4.06 -8.51 -20.25
CA GLU A 347 2.75 -8.92 -19.72
C GLU A 347 2.60 -8.78 -18.20
N TYR A 348 3.72 -8.67 -17.48
CA TYR A 348 3.79 -8.52 -16.03
C TYR A 348 4.11 -7.07 -15.58
N LEU A 349 4.26 -6.14 -16.53
CA LEU A 349 4.55 -4.74 -16.26
C LEU A 349 3.26 -3.96 -16.00
N ASP A 350 3.19 -3.32 -14.83
CA ASP A 350 2.20 -2.27 -14.57
C ASP A 350 2.89 -0.90 -14.58
N ILE A 351 2.19 0.14 -15.03
CA ILE A 351 2.71 1.51 -14.98
C ILE A 351 2.61 2.06 -13.55
N PHE A 352 3.72 2.60 -13.04
CA PHE A 352 3.86 3.06 -11.67
C PHE A 352 3.74 4.58 -11.55
N GLY A 353 2.77 5.04 -10.76
CA GLY A 353 2.54 6.46 -10.44
C GLY A 353 1.64 7.20 -11.44
N GLY A 354 0.91 8.20 -10.95
CA GLY A 354 -0.02 9.02 -11.75
C GLY A 354 0.61 9.72 -12.96
N PRO A 355 1.76 10.42 -12.80
CA PRO A 355 2.43 11.07 -13.93
C PRO A 355 2.85 10.08 -15.03
N SER A 356 3.33 8.90 -14.66
CA SER A 356 3.66 7.84 -15.63
C SER A 356 2.41 7.34 -16.35
N GLN A 357 1.27 7.19 -15.65
CA GLN A 357 0.01 6.76 -16.27
C GLN A 357 -0.47 7.76 -17.32
N ASP A 358 -0.48 9.06 -17.00
CA ASP A 358 -0.90 10.09 -17.96
C ASP A 358 0.00 10.11 -19.20
N LYS A 359 1.33 9.99 -19.01
CA LYS A 359 2.27 9.94 -20.12
C LYS A 359 2.15 8.64 -20.93
N ALA A 360 1.89 7.51 -20.28
CA ALA A 360 1.67 6.25 -20.94
C ALA A 360 0.40 6.28 -21.81
N ILE A 361 -0.68 6.87 -21.31
CA ILE A 361 -1.92 7.05 -22.08
C ILE A 361 -1.67 7.91 -23.33
N GLU A 362 -0.86 8.96 -23.23
CA GLU A 362 -0.45 9.77 -24.38
C GLU A 362 0.30 8.90 -25.41
N LEU A 363 1.29 8.12 -24.97
CA LEU A 363 2.05 7.24 -25.87
C LEU A 363 1.17 6.16 -26.51
N ILE A 364 0.28 5.53 -25.74
CA ILE A 364 -0.69 4.55 -26.23
C ILE A 364 -1.62 5.20 -27.26
N SER A 365 -2.14 6.39 -26.97
CA SER A 365 -3.01 7.14 -27.89
C SER A 365 -2.28 7.42 -29.21
N ASN A 366 -1.08 8.00 -29.15
CA ASN A 366 -0.28 8.35 -30.32
C ASN A 366 0.09 7.11 -31.16
N ALA A 367 0.42 5.99 -30.50
CA ALA A 367 0.77 4.74 -31.19
C ALA A 367 -0.42 4.12 -31.95
N SER A 368 -1.63 4.50 -31.57
CA SER A 368 -2.87 3.82 -31.91
C SER A 368 -3.83 4.66 -32.78
N GLU A 369 -3.64 5.98 -32.82
CA GLU A 369 -4.47 6.97 -33.54
C GLU A 369 -4.71 6.67 -35.03
N GLN A 370 -3.82 5.92 -35.69
CA GLN A 370 -3.94 5.60 -37.11
C GLN A 370 -4.49 4.19 -37.41
N GLN A 371 -4.64 3.33 -36.38
CA GLN A 371 -4.88 1.89 -36.60
C GLN A 371 -5.95 1.29 -35.66
N LEU A 372 -6.41 2.01 -34.63
CA LEU A 372 -7.57 1.58 -33.85
C LEU A 372 -8.87 1.87 -34.59
N LYS A 373 -9.82 0.95 -34.44
CA LYS A 373 -11.23 1.20 -34.79
C LYS A 373 -11.83 2.34 -33.96
N TYR A 374 -11.34 2.50 -32.74
CA TYR A 374 -11.81 3.47 -31.75
C TYR A 374 -10.91 4.70 -31.74
N LYS A 375 -11.48 5.88 -31.96
CA LYS A 375 -10.75 7.15 -31.89
C LYS A 375 -10.87 7.75 -30.50
N ARG A 376 -9.83 8.44 -30.03
CA ARG A 376 -9.90 9.17 -28.75
C ARG A 376 -11.01 10.21 -28.82
N TYR A 377 -11.95 10.13 -27.87
CA TYR A 377 -13.09 11.04 -27.78
C TYR A 377 -12.76 12.19 -26.84
N ASN A 378 -12.92 13.42 -27.31
CA ASN A 378 -12.75 14.61 -26.49
C ASN A 378 -14.11 15.26 -26.27
N PRO A 379 -14.77 14.99 -25.13
CA PRO A 379 -16.13 15.46 -24.89
C PRO A 379 -16.22 16.99 -24.81
N ARG A 380 -15.12 17.68 -24.48
CA ARG A 380 -15.07 19.17 -24.47
C ARG A 380 -15.26 19.76 -25.86
N LYS A 381 -14.92 19.02 -26.91
CA LYS A 381 -15.04 19.45 -28.31
C LYS A 381 -16.36 19.01 -28.95
N ASP A 382 -17.18 18.21 -28.26
CA ASP A 382 -18.44 17.73 -28.81
C ASP A 382 -19.56 18.78 -28.62
N PHE A 383 -20.00 19.36 -29.74
CA PHE A 383 -21.07 20.35 -29.76
C PHE A 383 -22.41 19.78 -29.26
N ASP A 384 -22.67 18.48 -29.44
CA ASP A 384 -23.94 17.87 -29.07
C ASP A 384 -24.12 17.78 -27.54
N LEU A 385 -23.02 17.82 -26.78
CA LEU A 385 -23.08 17.73 -25.32
C LEU A 385 -23.47 19.05 -24.65
N ASN A 386 -22.81 20.15 -25.03
CA ASN A 386 -23.00 21.46 -24.41
C ASN A 386 -23.40 22.57 -25.40
N GLY A 387 -23.07 22.42 -26.68
CA GLY A 387 -23.26 23.46 -27.70
C GLY A 387 -24.72 23.81 -27.92
N GLN A 388 -25.59 22.80 -28.06
CA GLN A 388 -27.03 23.00 -28.22
C GLN A 388 -27.64 23.74 -27.01
N ILE A 389 -27.29 23.34 -25.78
CA ILE A 389 -27.77 23.99 -24.54
C ILE A 389 -27.28 25.43 -24.46
N LYS A 390 -26.01 25.69 -24.80
CA LYS A 390 -25.44 27.04 -24.81
C LYS A 390 -26.12 27.93 -25.85
N GLN A 391 -26.48 27.37 -27.01
CA GLN A 391 -27.24 28.06 -28.04
C GLN A 391 -28.65 28.40 -27.56
N GLU A 392 -29.35 27.45 -26.94
CA GLU A 392 -30.67 27.68 -26.33
C GLU A 392 -30.63 28.76 -25.24
N LEU A 393 -29.63 28.73 -24.36
CA LEU A 393 -29.42 29.78 -23.36
C LEU A 393 -29.16 31.15 -24.01
N SER A 394 -28.39 31.19 -25.10
CA SER A 394 -28.17 32.42 -25.85
C SER A 394 -29.46 32.95 -26.48
N GLN A 395 -30.30 32.06 -27.02
CA GLN A 395 -31.61 32.40 -27.56
C GLN A 395 -32.54 32.94 -26.47
N LEU A 396 -32.59 32.30 -25.29
CA LEU A 396 -33.38 32.78 -24.14
C LEU A 396 -32.91 34.15 -23.65
N ARG A 397 -31.60 34.40 -23.61
CA ARG A 397 -31.05 35.73 -23.28
C ARG A 397 -31.45 36.77 -24.31
N GLY A 398 -31.35 36.45 -25.60
CA GLY A 398 -31.81 37.32 -26.69
C GLY A 398 -33.32 37.61 -26.58
N TYR A 399 -34.11 36.59 -26.25
CA TYR A 399 -35.54 36.71 -26.01
C TYR A 399 -35.86 37.64 -24.83
N LYS A 400 -35.12 37.53 -23.72
CA LYS A 400 -35.23 38.42 -22.56
C LYS A 400 -34.87 39.88 -22.90
N THR A 401 -33.80 40.09 -23.67
CA THR A 401 -33.43 41.42 -24.15
C THR A 401 -34.52 42.03 -25.02
N MET A 402 -35.07 41.26 -25.96
CA MET A 402 -36.19 41.69 -26.81
C MET A 402 -37.46 42.01 -26.00
N LYS A 403 -37.76 41.22 -24.96
CA LYS A 403 -38.88 41.48 -24.04
C LYS A 403 -38.72 42.81 -23.30
N ASN A 404 -37.53 43.07 -22.76
CA ASN A 404 -37.25 44.32 -22.06
C ASN A 404 -37.35 45.51 -23.02
N GLU A 405 -36.78 45.36 -24.22
CA GLU A 405 -36.84 46.40 -25.24
C GLU A 405 -38.28 46.72 -25.68
N VAL A 406 -39.14 45.72 -25.84
CA VAL A 406 -40.57 45.94 -26.13
C VAL A 406 -41.29 46.59 -24.95
N THR A 407 -41.01 46.16 -23.72
CA THR A 407 -41.58 46.76 -22.51
C THR A 407 -41.22 48.24 -22.40
N ASP A 408 -39.94 48.57 -22.58
CA ASP A 408 -39.44 49.94 -22.52
C ASP A 408 -40.03 50.79 -23.67
N THR A 409 -40.12 50.21 -24.87
CA THR A 409 -40.69 50.90 -26.03
C THR A 409 -42.19 51.16 -25.87
N TRP A 410 -42.92 50.22 -25.26
CA TRP A 410 -44.33 50.42 -24.91
C TRP A 410 -44.51 51.49 -23.82
N ALA A 411 -43.65 51.51 -22.80
CA ALA A 411 -43.71 52.55 -21.76
C ALA A 411 -43.51 53.95 -22.35
N GLU A 412 -42.62 54.09 -23.32
CA GLU A 412 -42.41 55.34 -24.04
C GLU A 412 -43.62 55.71 -24.92
N LEU A 413 -44.24 54.74 -25.59
CA LEU A 413 -45.50 54.96 -26.30
C LEU A 413 -46.64 55.38 -25.37
N ASP A 414 -46.75 54.76 -24.21
CA ASP A 414 -47.73 55.10 -23.18
C ASP A 414 -47.52 56.55 -22.68
N ARG A 415 -46.26 56.97 -22.52
CA ARG A 415 -45.89 58.36 -22.18
C ARG A 415 -46.30 59.34 -23.29
N LEU A 416 -45.94 59.06 -24.54
CA LEU A 416 -46.29 59.90 -25.70
C LEU A 416 -47.81 60.01 -25.88
N ASN A 417 -48.54 58.90 -25.70
CA ASN A 417 -50.00 58.87 -25.76
C ASN A 417 -50.63 59.70 -24.63
N TYR A 418 -50.11 59.57 -23.40
CA TYR A 418 -50.56 60.39 -22.28
C TYR A 418 -50.35 61.89 -22.52
N GLU A 419 -49.18 62.28 -23.03
CA GLU A 419 -48.89 63.67 -23.38
C GLU A 419 -49.82 64.19 -24.49
N ALA A 420 -50.04 63.39 -25.54
CA ALA A 420 -50.97 63.72 -26.61
C ALA A 420 -52.40 63.93 -26.08
N GLN A 421 -52.89 63.04 -25.21
CA GLN A 421 -54.21 63.16 -24.58
C GLN A 421 -54.30 64.38 -23.67
N LYS A 422 -53.24 64.69 -22.90
CA LYS A 422 -53.18 65.88 -22.05
C LYS A 422 -53.27 67.15 -22.88
N ILE A 423 -52.53 67.23 -23.99
CA ILE A 423 -52.60 68.35 -24.95
C ILE A 423 -53.99 68.46 -25.56
N ALA A 424 -54.58 67.34 -25.99
CA ALA A 424 -55.94 67.31 -26.55
C ALA A 424 -56.99 67.83 -25.55
N ARG A 425 -56.89 67.45 -24.27
CA ARG A 425 -57.77 67.96 -23.20
C ARG A 425 -57.60 69.45 -22.98
N ILE A 426 -56.36 69.95 -22.97
CA ILE A 426 -56.06 71.39 -22.85
C ILE A 426 -56.68 72.15 -24.04
N ASN A 427 -56.48 71.66 -25.26
CA ASN A 427 -57.04 72.26 -26.47
C ASN A 427 -58.59 72.26 -26.45
N ASN A 428 -59.22 71.14 -26.06
CA ASN A 428 -60.69 71.06 -25.95
C ASN A 428 -61.25 71.97 -24.86
N LYS A 429 -60.52 72.16 -23.74
CA LYS A 429 -60.90 73.09 -22.69
C LYS A 429 -60.80 74.54 -23.16
N HIS A 430 -59.75 74.90 -23.90
CA HIS A 430 -59.61 76.24 -24.49
C HIS A 430 -60.64 76.51 -25.60
N LEU A 431 -60.97 75.52 -26.43
CA LEU A 431 -62.03 75.62 -27.44
C LEU A 431 -63.41 75.84 -26.81
N ASN A 432 -63.66 75.30 -25.62
CA ASN A 432 -64.93 75.44 -24.90
C ASN A 432 -64.99 76.66 -23.96
N GLN A 433 -63.86 77.29 -23.61
CA GLN A 433 -63.83 78.38 -22.61
C GLN A 433 -63.69 79.80 -23.16
N ASP A 434 -63.34 80.04 -24.43
CA ASP A 434 -63.26 81.41 -24.97
C ASP A 434 -63.56 81.51 -26.48
N ALA A 435 -64.76 81.09 -26.88
CA ALA A 435 -65.28 81.38 -28.22
C ALA A 435 -65.73 82.86 -28.39
N SER A 436 -65.58 83.73 -27.37
CA SER A 436 -66.20 85.06 -27.40
C SER A 436 -65.29 86.29 -27.38
N LYS A 437 -63.99 86.25 -27.06
CA LYS A 437 -63.25 87.53 -26.87
C LYS A 437 -61.78 87.72 -27.31
N ASP A 438 -61.07 86.79 -27.96
CA ASP A 438 -59.71 87.15 -28.43
C ASP A 438 -59.25 86.46 -29.73
N SER A 439 -59.35 87.18 -30.86
CA SER A 439 -59.00 86.64 -32.20
C SER A 439 -57.48 86.54 -32.45
N ASN A 440 -56.65 87.20 -31.64
CA ASN A 440 -55.19 87.16 -31.76
C ASN A 440 -54.55 85.95 -31.05
N LEU A 441 -55.22 85.37 -30.03
CA LEU A 441 -54.74 84.15 -29.37
C LEU A 441 -54.98 82.91 -30.24
N LEU A 442 -56.09 82.89 -30.99
CA LEU A 442 -56.47 81.83 -31.92
C LEU A 442 -55.50 81.67 -33.11
N SER A 443 -54.82 82.74 -33.56
CA SER A 443 -53.83 82.66 -34.65
C SER A 443 -52.45 82.19 -34.19
N MET A 444 -52.05 82.46 -32.94
CA MET A 444 -50.84 81.86 -32.34
C MET A 444 -51.05 80.39 -31.97
N LEU A 445 -52.26 80.02 -31.54
CA LEU A 445 -52.64 78.65 -31.20
C LEU A 445 -53.00 77.81 -32.42
N SER A 446 -53.22 78.34 -33.63
CA SER A 446 -53.47 77.50 -34.82
C SER A 446 -52.19 76.95 -35.47
N SER A 447 -51.03 77.55 -35.20
CA SER A 447 -49.75 77.19 -35.85
C SER A 447 -48.82 76.29 -35.01
N LYS A 448 -48.97 76.25 -33.67
CA LYS A 448 -48.14 75.42 -32.75
C LYS A 448 -48.66 74.01 -32.44
N PRO A 449 -49.97 73.77 -32.22
CA PRO A 449 -50.50 72.44 -31.90
C PRO A 449 -50.32 71.44 -33.02
N ASN A 450 -50.45 71.88 -34.27
CA ASN A 450 -50.22 71.02 -35.44
C ASN A 450 -48.77 70.54 -35.52
N LYS A 451 -47.78 71.35 -35.12
CA LYS A 451 -46.36 70.91 -35.10
C LYS A 451 -46.07 69.90 -33.98
N ILE A 452 -46.70 70.05 -32.81
CA ILE A 452 -46.53 69.12 -31.68
C ILE A 452 -47.25 67.79 -31.97
N LEU A 453 -48.45 67.83 -32.58
CA LEU A 453 -49.14 66.62 -33.02
C LEU A 453 -48.33 65.87 -34.10
N ILE A 454 -47.81 66.57 -35.11
CA ILE A 454 -47.01 65.96 -36.18
C ILE A 454 -45.71 65.35 -35.63
N PHE A 455 -45.04 66.02 -34.70
CA PHE A 455 -43.82 65.52 -34.06
C PHE A 455 -44.09 64.23 -33.27
N ASN A 456 -45.18 64.18 -32.50
CA ASN A 456 -45.56 63.00 -31.73
C ASN A 456 -45.97 61.82 -32.62
N THR A 457 -46.66 62.04 -33.74
CA THR A 457 -47.03 60.96 -34.67
C THR A 457 -45.81 60.29 -35.28
N SER A 458 -44.78 61.05 -35.65
CA SER A 458 -43.55 60.50 -36.24
C SER A 458 -42.78 59.60 -35.26
N MET A 459 -42.66 60.02 -33.99
CA MET A 459 -42.00 59.24 -32.93
C MET A 459 -42.78 57.97 -32.60
N VAL A 460 -44.11 58.04 -32.54
CA VAL A 460 -44.97 56.86 -32.35
C VAL A 460 -44.73 55.83 -33.45
N ILE A 461 -44.74 56.26 -34.72
CA ILE A 461 -44.52 55.35 -35.85
C ILE A 461 -43.17 54.63 -35.71
N VAL A 462 -42.11 55.36 -35.31
CA VAL A 462 -40.79 54.77 -35.06
C VAL A 462 -40.85 53.69 -33.96
N HIS A 463 -41.51 53.98 -32.84
CA HIS A 463 -41.65 53.03 -31.74
C HIS A 463 -42.51 51.82 -32.09
N LEU A 464 -43.65 52.02 -32.78
CA LEU A 464 -44.48 50.91 -33.26
C LEU A 464 -43.74 50.03 -34.27
N ARG A 465 -42.98 50.62 -35.20
CA ARG A 465 -42.15 49.87 -36.14
C ARG A 465 -41.11 49.01 -35.43
N LYS A 466 -40.45 49.58 -34.42
CA LYS A 466 -39.49 48.87 -33.58
C LYS A 466 -40.14 47.68 -32.86
N ILE A 467 -41.31 47.88 -32.27
CA ILE A 467 -42.06 46.80 -31.60
C ILE A 467 -42.50 45.72 -32.61
N ARG A 468 -43.01 46.11 -33.79
CA ARG A 468 -43.37 45.20 -34.88
C ARG A 468 -42.20 44.33 -35.30
N GLU A 469 -41.03 44.91 -35.51
CA GLU A 469 -39.81 44.18 -35.89
C GLU A 469 -39.42 43.14 -34.84
N ILE A 470 -39.59 43.46 -33.55
CA ILE A 470 -39.32 42.51 -32.48
C ILE A 470 -40.36 41.37 -32.47
N TYR A 471 -41.66 41.69 -32.59
CA TYR A 471 -42.70 40.65 -32.69
C TYR A 471 -42.52 39.73 -33.90
N HIS A 472 -42.07 40.28 -35.03
CA HIS A 472 -41.70 39.49 -36.21
C HIS A 472 -40.51 38.55 -35.91
N LYS A 473 -39.47 39.05 -35.24
CA LYS A 473 -38.28 38.24 -34.87
C LYS A 473 -38.61 37.08 -33.93
N ILE A 474 -39.59 37.23 -33.05
CA ILE A 474 -40.02 36.15 -32.13
C ILE A 474 -41.13 35.25 -32.72
N GLY A 475 -41.51 35.44 -33.99
CA GLY A 475 -42.47 34.60 -34.71
C GLY A 475 -43.94 34.92 -34.44
N SER A 476 -44.26 36.06 -33.81
CA SER A 476 -45.63 36.46 -33.48
C SER A 476 -46.24 37.32 -34.58
N LEU A 477 -46.48 36.67 -35.72
CA LEU A 477 -46.85 37.34 -36.97
C LEU A 477 -48.19 38.08 -36.90
N GLU A 478 -49.19 37.53 -36.21
CA GLU A 478 -50.51 38.17 -36.06
C GLU A 478 -50.41 39.51 -35.32
N VAL A 479 -49.65 39.55 -34.21
CA VAL A 479 -49.44 40.78 -33.43
C VAL A 479 -48.62 41.79 -34.22
N ALA A 480 -47.63 41.33 -34.99
CA ALA A 480 -46.87 42.20 -35.88
C ALA A 480 -47.74 42.82 -36.98
N GLN A 481 -48.67 42.06 -37.57
CA GLN A 481 -49.65 42.54 -38.55
C GLN A 481 -50.62 43.55 -37.93
N ASP A 482 -51.12 43.28 -36.73
CA ASP A 482 -51.98 44.22 -36.00
C ASP A 482 -51.27 45.56 -35.74
N ILE A 483 -49.97 45.52 -35.38
CA ILE A 483 -49.17 46.74 -35.20
C ILE A 483 -48.95 47.47 -36.52
N GLU A 484 -48.77 46.76 -37.64
CA GLU A 484 -48.65 47.37 -38.96
C GLU A 484 -49.95 48.06 -39.40
N ILE A 485 -51.10 47.45 -39.14
CA ILE A 485 -52.42 48.06 -39.38
C ILE A 485 -52.57 49.31 -38.52
N LEU A 486 -52.14 49.25 -37.26
CA LEU A 486 -52.11 50.40 -36.38
C LEU A 486 -51.20 51.50 -36.95
N GLU A 487 -49.95 51.18 -37.34
CA GLU A 487 -48.97 52.09 -37.94
C GLU A 487 -49.54 52.87 -39.13
N ARG A 488 -50.31 52.21 -40.00
CA ARG A 488 -50.93 52.82 -41.21
C ARG A 488 -52.13 53.72 -40.90
N ASN A 489 -52.79 53.50 -39.77
CA ASN A 489 -54.05 54.17 -39.41
C ASN A 489 -53.97 54.95 -38.08
N ILE A 490 -52.78 55.50 -37.76
CA ILE A 490 -52.61 56.34 -36.56
C ILE A 490 -53.41 57.64 -36.73
N ASP A 491 -54.58 57.63 -36.12
CA ASP A 491 -55.25 58.83 -35.64
C ASP A 491 -55.51 58.62 -34.14
N PHE A 492 -54.62 59.15 -33.30
CA PHE A 492 -54.72 59.02 -31.84
C PHE A 492 -55.99 59.63 -31.25
N MET A 493 -56.67 60.49 -32.00
CA MET A 493 -57.92 61.12 -31.59
C MET A 493 -59.13 60.24 -31.93
N ASN A 494 -58.95 59.21 -32.77
CA ASN A 494 -60.00 58.27 -33.13
C ASN A 494 -60.12 57.16 -32.07
N LYS A 495 -61.33 56.99 -31.53
CA LYS A 495 -61.65 55.93 -30.55
C LYS A 495 -61.27 54.53 -31.04
N SER A 496 -61.37 54.28 -32.35
CA SER A 496 -61.04 52.99 -32.95
C SER A 496 -59.54 52.66 -32.88
N SER A 497 -58.66 53.63 -33.17
CA SER A 497 -57.21 53.44 -33.08
C SER A 497 -56.74 53.30 -31.62
N SER A 498 -57.38 54.01 -30.69
CA SER A 498 -57.12 53.82 -29.25
C SER A 498 -57.54 52.43 -28.75
N ALA A 499 -58.65 51.88 -29.24
CA ALA A 499 -59.09 50.53 -28.86
C ALA A 499 -58.13 49.46 -29.44
N ALA A 500 -57.69 49.63 -30.69
CA ALA A 500 -56.69 48.75 -31.31
C ALA A 500 -55.35 48.79 -30.57
N TYR A 501 -54.87 49.99 -30.19
CA TYR A 501 -53.67 50.15 -29.37
C TYR A 501 -53.77 49.38 -28.04
N GLN A 502 -54.86 49.57 -27.30
CA GLN A 502 -55.06 48.89 -26.01
C GLN A 502 -55.17 47.38 -26.16
N LYS A 503 -55.84 46.91 -27.23
CA LYS A 503 -55.93 45.48 -27.55
C LYS A 503 -54.55 44.87 -27.80
N ILE A 504 -53.75 45.49 -28.67
CA ILE A 504 -52.39 45.04 -28.99
C ILE A 504 -51.49 45.08 -27.75
N ARG A 505 -51.58 46.16 -26.97
CA ARG A 505 -50.81 46.34 -25.73
C ARG A 505 -51.11 45.27 -24.69
N ALA A 506 -52.36 44.83 -24.61
CA ALA A 506 -52.81 43.78 -23.69
C ALA A 506 -52.43 42.37 -24.14
N THR A 507 -52.01 42.17 -25.40
CA THR A 507 -51.61 40.86 -25.91
C THR A 507 -50.26 40.43 -25.30
N THR A 508 -50.31 39.46 -24.39
CA THR A 508 -49.12 38.85 -23.79
C THR A 508 -48.53 37.79 -24.71
N VAL A 509 -47.45 38.13 -25.39
CA VAL A 509 -46.72 37.22 -26.28
C VAL A 509 -45.44 36.69 -25.63
N PHE A 510 -44.88 37.46 -24.71
CA PHE A 510 -43.65 37.09 -24.02
C PHE A 510 -43.95 36.13 -22.86
N LYS A 511 -43.11 35.09 -22.71
CA LYS A 511 -43.05 34.32 -21.46
C LYS A 511 -42.86 35.25 -20.26
N SER A 512 -43.43 34.85 -19.11
CA SER A 512 -43.18 35.54 -17.85
C SER A 512 -41.70 35.46 -17.45
N ASP A 513 -41.21 36.42 -16.66
CA ASP A 513 -39.81 36.38 -16.20
C ASP A 513 -39.53 35.15 -15.34
N ALA A 514 -40.55 34.66 -14.63
CA ALA A 514 -40.48 33.42 -13.86
C ALA A 514 -40.29 32.19 -14.77
N GLU A 515 -41.01 32.10 -15.89
CA GLU A 515 -40.84 31.01 -16.86
C GLU A 515 -39.47 31.06 -17.54
N ILE A 516 -39.00 32.26 -17.94
CA ILE A 516 -37.67 32.44 -18.53
C ILE A 516 -36.58 32.05 -17.53
N ALA A 517 -36.71 32.46 -16.26
CA ALA A 517 -35.77 32.11 -15.20
C ALA A 517 -35.75 30.60 -14.94
N LYS A 518 -36.91 29.95 -14.89
CA LYS A 518 -37.05 28.50 -14.74
C LYS A 518 -36.42 27.73 -15.90
N ASP A 519 -36.64 28.18 -17.14
CA ASP A 519 -36.00 27.59 -18.33
C ASP A 519 -34.48 27.79 -18.30
N GLU A 520 -34.00 28.98 -17.89
CA GLU A 520 -32.58 29.28 -17.76
C GLU A 520 -31.89 28.41 -16.70
N GLU A 521 -32.52 28.24 -15.54
CA GLU A 521 -32.03 27.37 -14.45
C GLU A 521 -31.97 25.92 -14.89
N ARG A 522 -33.06 25.39 -15.48
CA ARG A 522 -33.11 24.03 -16.03
C ARG A 522 -32.00 23.76 -17.05
N LEU A 523 -31.73 24.71 -17.94
CA LEU A 523 -30.68 24.57 -18.94
C LEU A 523 -29.28 24.69 -18.33
N LYS A 524 -29.07 25.57 -17.35
CA LYS A 524 -27.80 25.66 -16.61
C LYS A 524 -27.48 24.37 -15.87
N ASP A 525 -28.46 23.74 -15.24
CA ASP A 525 -28.30 22.46 -14.55
C ASP A 525 -28.00 21.32 -15.53
N SER A 526 -28.39 21.48 -16.79
CA SER A 526 -28.15 20.50 -17.85
C SER A 526 -26.77 20.61 -18.50
N ILE A 527 -25.98 21.66 -18.21
CA ILE A 527 -24.64 21.88 -18.74
C ILE A 527 -23.64 21.00 -18.00
N ILE A 528 -22.86 20.22 -18.76
CA ILE A 528 -21.74 19.47 -18.20
C ILE A 528 -20.60 20.43 -17.85
N ASN A 529 -20.16 20.41 -16.59
CA ASN A 529 -18.91 21.04 -16.18
C ASN A 529 -17.75 20.04 -16.31
N PHE A 530 -17.03 20.10 -17.44
CA PHE A 530 -15.91 19.21 -17.72
C PHE A 530 -14.67 19.41 -16.83
N ASP A 531 -14.60 20.47 -16.03
CA ASP A 531 -13.51 20.67 -15.06
C ASP A 531 -13.78 19.92 -13.75
N LYS A 532 -15.05 19.60 -13.48
CA LYS A 532 -15.46 18.72 -12.37
C LYS A 532 -15.54 17.26 -12.78
N TYR A 533 -15.38 16.95 -14.06
CA TYR A 533 -15.39 15.58 -14.55
C TYR A 533 -14.10 14.89 -14.10
N ASN A 534 -14.24 13.92 -13.20
CA ASN A 534 -13.11 13.18 -12.66
C ASN A 534 -12.41 12.42 -13.79
N GLY A 535 -11.16 12.77 -14.07
CA GLY A 535 -10.36 12.19 -15.14
C GLY A 535 -9.84 10.78 -14.82
N THR A 536 -10.62 9.93 -14.15
CA THR A 536 -10.27 8.52 -13.89
C THR A 536 -10.47 7.64 -15.12
N THR A 537 -11.28 8.09 -16.08
CA THR A 537 -11.54 7.40 -17.34
C THR A 537 -10.96 8.13 -18.55
N ILE A 538 -10.70 7.36 -19.60
CA ILE A 538 -10.38 7.83 -20.94
C ILE A 538 -11.50 7.36 -21.87
N ASP A 539 -12.00 8.28 -22.69
CA ASP A 539 -13.12 8.02 -23.57
C ASP A 539 -12.66 7.82 -25.01
N PHE A 540 -13.30 6.87 -25.67
CA PHE A 540 -13.13 6.56 -27.08
C PHE A 540 -14.47 6.58 -27.78
N ILE A 541 -14.48 6.89 -29.08
CA ILE A 541 -15.66 6.86 -29.93
C ILE A 541 -15.48 5.80 -31.03
N ASP A 542 -16.46 4.92 -31.10
CA ASP A 542 -16.68 4.00 -32.21
C ASP A 542 -17.31 4.81 -33.35
N SER A 543 -16.50 5.17 -34.35
CA SER A 543 -16.94 6.07 -35.43
C SER A 543 -18.05 5.45 -36.29
N ASP A 544 -18.08 4.12 -36.39
CA ASP A 544 -19.05 3.41 -37.22
C ASP A 544 -20.44 3.41 -36.56
N ASN A 545 -20.48 3.33 -35.23
CA ASN A 545 -21.72 3.19 -34.46
C ASN A 545 -22.13 4.47 -33.70
N ASN A 546 -21.27 5.50 -33.70
CA ASN A 546 -21.44 6.72 -32.90
C ASN A 546 -21.66 6.44 -31.39
N MET A 547 -20.96 5.44 -30.86
CA MET A 547 -21.03 5.01 -29.47
C MET A 547 -19.75 5.36 -28.72
N ILE A 548 -19.89 5.75 -27.45
CA ILE A 548 -18.76 6.07 -26.56
C ILE A 548 -18.40 4.85 -25.74
N VAL A 549 -17.10 4.65 -25.58
CA VAL A 549 -16.48 3.64 -24.72
C VAL A 549 -15.63 4.36 -23.69
N SER A 550 -16.01 4.27 -22.42
CA SER A 550 -15.28 4.87 -21.29
C SER A 550 -14.49 3.79 -20.56
N VAL A 551 -13.18 3.98 -20.45
CA VAL A 551 -12.26 3.00 -19.87
C VAL A 551 -11.48 3.62 -18.73
N GLU A 552 -11.37 2.94 -17.60
CA GLU A 552 -10.49 3.39 -16.51
C GLU A 552 -9.04 3.47 -16.97
N LYS A 553 -8.33 4.54 -16.56
CA LYS A 553 -6.92 4.78 -16.91
C LYS A 553 -6.02 3.58 -16.62
N GLY A 554 -6.22 2.94 -15.45
CA GLY A 554 -5.44 1.76 -15.04
C GLY A 554 -5.62 0.57 -15.98
N LEU A 555 -6.86 0.27 -16.38
CA LEU A 555 -7.16 -0.81 -17.33
C LEU A 555 -6.62 -0.50 -18.72
N LEU A 556 -6.76 0.75 -19.19
CA LEU A 556 -6.19 1.16 -20.47
C LEU A 556 -4.66 1.00 -20.47
N CYS A 557 -4.00 1.39 -19.38
CA CYS A 557 -2.57 1.17 -19.18
C CYS A 557 -2.24 -0.34 -19.24
N GLN A 558 -2.93 -1.17 -18.45
CA GLN A 558 -2.70 -2.61 -18.41
C GLN A 558 -2.80 -3.29 -19.79
N HIS A 559 -3.82 -2.95 -20.58
CA HIS A 559 -4.02 -3.52 -21.91
C HIS A 559 -3.19 -2.85 -23.01
N GLY A 560 -2.76 -1.61 -22.80
CA GLY A 560 -2.01 -0.81 -23.76
C GLY A 560 -0.49 -0.82 -23.57
N THR A 561 0.03 -1.25 -22.41
CA THR A 561 1.48 -1.31 -22.11
C THR A 561 2.29 -1.96 -23.25
N PRO A 562 1.89 -3.10 -23.85
CA PRO A 562 2.64 -3.70 -24.95
C PRO A 562 2.88 -2.77 -26.15
N LEU A 563 1.99 -1.81 -26.42
CA LEU A 563 2.15 -0.83 -27.51
C LEU A 563 3.30 0.15 -27.25
N ILE A 564 3.55 0.47 -25.98
CA ILE A 564 4.68 1.32 -25.58
C ILE A 564 6.00 0.63 -25.96
N PHE A 565 6.03 -0.70 -25.88
CA PHE A 565 7.16 -1.54 -26.25
C PHE A 565 7.08 -2.06 -27.69
N SER A 566 6.41 -1.35 -28.60
CA SER A 566 6.26 -1.79 -30.02
C SER A 566 7.56 -1.91 -30.82
N LYS A 567 8.70 -1.43 -30.29
CA LYS A 567 10.04 -1.73 -30.81
C LYS A 567 10.50 -3.16 -30.52
N TYR A 568 9.99 -3.74 -29.44
CA TYR A 568 10.39 -5.04 -28.89
C TYR A 568 9.30 -6.10 -29.10
N VAL A 569 8.03 -5.70 -29.08
CA VAL A 569 6.88 -6.59 -29.20
C VAL A 569 6.16 -6.33 -30.52
N ASN A 570 5.55 -7.36 -31.10
CA ASN A 570 4.74 -7.24 -32.31
C ASN A 570 3.61 -6.19 -32.13
N LYS A 571 3.76 -5.04 -32.80
CA LYS A 571 2.81 -3.92 -32.73
C LYS A 571 1.40 -4.32 -33.15
N LYS A 572 1.25 -5.15 -34.20
CA LYS A 572 -0.05 -5.58 -34.70
C LYS A 572 -0.80 -6.42 -33.66
N VAL A 573 -0.12 -7.41 -33.08
CA VAL A 573 -0.68 -8.24 -32.00
C VAL A 573 -1.11 -7.40 -30.80
N SER A 574 -0.29 -6.41 -30.43
CA SER A 574 -0.57 -5.48 -29.34
C SER A 574 -1.80 -4.61 -29.62
N LEU A 575 -1.96 -4.13 -30.87
CA LEU A 575 -3.13 -3.37 -31.29
C LEU A 575 -4.40 -4.23 -31.32
N ASP A 576 -4.32 -5.45 -31.82
CA ASP A 576 -5.44 -6.40 -31.87
C ASP A 576 -5.90 -6.79 -30.46
N ARG A 577 -4.97 -6.90 -29.51
CA ARG A 577 -5.28 -7.09 -28.08
C ARG A 577 -6.03 -5.89 -27.50
N LEU A 578 -5.55 -4.67 -27.77
CA LEU A 578 -6.21 -3.45 -27.27
C LEU A 578 -7.60 -3.27 -27.90
N ASN A 579 -7.75 -3.50 -29.21
CA ASN A 579 -9.04 -3.44 -29.90
C ASN A 579 -10.04 -4.43 -29.30
N ARG A 580 -9.65 -5.71 -29.12
CA ARG A 580 -10.53 -6.72 -28.50
C ARG A 580 -10.95 -6.33 -27.07
N PHE A 581 -10.04 -5.74 -26.31
CA PHE A 581 -10.38 -5.21 -24.99
C PHE A 581 -11.44 -4.10 -25.10
N LEU A 582 -11.22 -3.10 -25.95
CA LEU A 582 -12.18 -2.00 -26.17
C LEU A 582 -13.54 -2.48 -26.74
N GLU A 583 -13.56 -3.55 -27.51
CA GLU A 583 -14.79 -4.19 -28.01
C GLU A 583 -15.61 -4.82 -26.88
N GLY A 584 -14.95 -5.38 -25.87
CA GLY A 584 -15.60 -5.96 -24.70
C GLY A 584 -16.11 -4.94 -23.67
N VAL A 585 -15.69 -3.68 -23.77
CA VAL A 585 -16.15 -2.62 -22.85
C VAL A 585 -17.56 -2.16 -23.23
N LYS A 586 -18.38 -1.89 -22.21
CA LYS A 586 -19.76 -1.42 -22.39
C LYS A 586 -19.79 -0.12 -23.22
N LYS A 587 -20.50 -0.19 -24.34
CA LYS A 587 -20.77 0.96 -25.22
C LYS A 587 -22.00 1.72 -24.73
N ILE A 588 -21.94 3.05 -24.76
CA ILE A 588 -23.06 3.93 -24.39
C ILE A 588 -23.28 5.00 -25.44
N THR A 589 -24.53 5.44 -25.59
CA THR A 589 -24.86 6.56 -26.48
C THR A 589 -24.34 7.88 -25.92
N LYS A 590 -24.20 8.93 -26.75
CA LYS A 590 -23.85 10.28 -26.28
C LYS A 590 -24.79 10.79 -25.19
N GLU A 591 -26.08 10.49 -25.31
CA GLU A 591 -27.09 10.87 -24.31
C GLU A 591 -26.89 10.14 -22.98
N GLN A 592 -26.63 8.83 -23.02
CA GLN A 592 -26.32 8.04 -21.82
C GLN A 592 -25.02 8.52 -21.16
N TYR A 593 -23.99 8.80 -21.97
CA TYR A 593 -22.73 9.37 -21.50
C TYR A 593 -22.95 10.72 -20.80
N ARG A 594 -23.72 11.62 -21.42
CA ARG A 594 -24.11 12.90 -20.81
C ARG A 594 -24.82 12.72 -19.47
N LYS A 595 -25.80 11.82 -19.39
CA LYS A 595 -26.52 11.51 -18.13
C LYS A 595 -25.57 11.01 -17.05
N ASN A 596 -24.67 10.09 -17.39
CA ASN A 596 -23.69 9.54 -16.44
C ASN A 596 -22.76 10.63 -15.87
N ILE A 597 -22.31 11.56 -16.72
CA ILE A 597 -21.47 12.68 -16.26
C ILE A 597 -22.23 13.60 -15.31
N LEU A 598 -23.47 13.96 -15.66
CA LEU A 598 -24.28 14.86 -14.83
C LEU A 598 -24.53 14.25 -13.44
N ILE A 599 -24.84 12.96 -13.38
CA ILE A 599 -25.00 12.23 -12.10
C ILE A 599 -23.69 12.30 -11.29
N SER A 600 -22.53 12.09 -11.93
CA SER A 600 -21.24 12.21 -11.23
C SER A 600 -21.00 13.62 -10.66
N ILE A 601 -21.43 14.67 -11.36
CA ILE A 601 -21.33 16.05 -10.87
C ILE A 601 -22.25 16.25 -9.65
N GLU A 602 -23.48 15.75 -9.69
CA GLU A 602 -24.40 15.82 -8.54
C GLU A 602 -23.86 15.02 -7.35
N SER A 603 -23.37 13.81 -7.58
CA SER A 603 -22.72 13.00 -6.55
C SER A 603 -21.50 13.72 -5.95
N SER A 604 -20.69 14.39 -6.78
CA SER A 604 -19.55 15.19 -6.28
C SER A 604 -19.96 16.41 -5.44
N ARG A 605 -21.20 16.89 -5.55
CA ARG A 605 -21.73 17.97 -4.69
C ARG A 605 -22.20 17.45 -3.33
N LEU A 606 -22.46 16.15 -3.19
CA LEU A 606 -22.92 15.52 -1.95
C LEU A 606 -21.77 15.11 -1.02
N GLU A 607 -20.53 15.08 -1.51
CA GLU A 607 -19.31 14.83 -0.71
C GLU A 607 -18.79 16.08 0.01
N ILE A 608 -19.67 16.91 0.58
CA ILE A 608 -19.29 18.03 1.47
C ILE A 608 -19.27 17.58 2.93
#